data_AF-A0A4Y2R4A8-F1
#
_entry.id   AF-A0A4Y2R4A8-F1
#
_cell.length_a   1.000
_cell.length_b   1.000
_cell.length_c   1.000
_cell.angle_alpha   90.00
_cell.angle_beta   90.00
_cell.angle_gamma   90.00
#
_symmetry.space_group_name_H-M   'P 1'
#
loop_
_entity.id
_entity.type
_entity.pdbx_description
1 polymer ?
#
loop_
_entity_poly.entity_id
_entity_poly.type
_entity_poly.pdbx_seq_one_letter_code
_entity_poly.pdbx_strand_id
1 'polypeptide(L)'
;MQSLTPQLRPELYSNLLAEKFWIRPYRPDLALSDFYLFRHLKHHLGGNHYNDVEDVKTAATSWLSEQAASFYEEGIQNLVVRYDKCLNKLGSFVEK
;
A
#
# COMPACT_ATOMS: atom_id res chain seq x y z
N MET A 1 45.46 0.52 -3.60
CA MET A 1 44.46 1.59 -3.38
C MET A 1 43.30 0.98 -2.61
N GLN A 2 43.19 1.25 -1.32
CA GLN A 2 42.05 0.81 -0.52
C GLN A 2 40.86 1.71 -0.87
N SER A 3 39.83 1.15 -1.50
CA SER A 3 38.58 1.85 -1.76
C SER A 3 37.86 2.08 -0.43
N LEU A 4 37.87 3.32 0.06
CA LEU A 4 37.06 3.77 1.19
C LEU A 4 35.58 3.76 0.77
N THR A 5 34.86 2.68 1.08
CA THR A 5 33.40 2.70 1.12
C THR A 5 33.00 3.66 2.25
N PRO A 6 32.26 4.75 1.97
CA PRO A 6 31.76 5.61 3.03
C PRO A 6 30.74 4.80 3.84
N GLN A 7 31.11 4.43 5.07
CA GLN A 7 30.17 3.83 6.01
C GLN A 7 29.16 4.91 6.41
N LEU A 8 28.05 4.98 5.69
CA LEU A 8 26.94 5.85 6.05
C LEU A 8 26.39 5.37 7.39
N ARG A 9 26.36 6.26 8.39
CA ARG A 9 25.83 5.96 9.73
C ARG A 9 24.38 5.44 9.60
N PRO A 10 23.94 4.40 10.33
CA PRO A 10 22.58 3.85 10.22
C PRO A 10 21.48 4.92 10.39
N GLU A 11 21.74 5.93 11.20
CA GLU A 11 20.87 7.10 11.40
C GLU A 11 20.67 7.91 10.11
N LEU A 12 21.72 8.07 9.29
CA LEU A 12 21.63 8.74 7.99
C LEU A 12 20.81 7.91 6.99
N TYR A 13 20.89 6.58 7.06
CA TYR A 13 20.05 5.70 6.24
C TYR A 13 18.57 5.81 6.63
N SER A 14 18.26 5.77 7.92
CA SER A 14 16.90 5.98 8.43
C SER A 14 16.36 7.37 8.10
N ASN A 15 17.19 8.41 8.18
CA ASN A 15 16.79 9.78 7.84
C ASN A 15 16.59 9.97 6.33
N LEU A 16 17.44 9.40 5.48
CA LEU A 16 17.27 9.41 4.02
C LEU A 16 16.03 8.61 3.60
N LEU A 17 15.76 7.47 4.25
CA LEU A 17 14.51 6.74 4.03
C LEU A 17 13.31 7.54 4.50
N ALA A 18 13.36 8.18 5.67
CA ALA A 18 12.29 9.03 6.17
C ALA A 18 12.02 10.22 5.24
N GLU A 19 13.05 10.95 4.81
CA GLU A 19 12.92 12.06 3.85
C GLU A 19 12.39 11.57 2.49
N LYS A 20 12.93 10.49 1.94
CA LYS A 20 12.53 9.96 0.63
C LYS A 20 11.13 9.32 0.65
N PHE A 21 10.69 8.83 1.80
CA PHE A 21 9.41 8.15 1.97
C PHE A 21 8.29 9.10 2.38
N TRP A 22 8.55 10.08 3.25
CA TRP A 22 7.55 11.02 3.74
C TRP A 22 7.37 12.29 2.89
N ILE A 23 8.32 12.66 2.02
CA ILE A 23 8.22 13.89 1.20
C ILE A 23 7.55 13.62 -0.17
N ARG A 24 7.09 12.40 -0.47
CA ARG A 24 6.46 12.11 -1.77
C ARG A 24 4.99 12.57 -1.84
N PRO A 25 4.54 13.14 -2.98
CA PRO A 25 3.12 13.27 -3.26
C PRO A 25 2.46 11.89 -3.20
N TYR A 26 1.18 11.85 -2.80
CA TYR A 26 0.39 10.64 -2.56
C TYR A 26 0.73 9.49 -3.53
N ARG A 27 1.06 8.32 -2.96
CA ARG A 27 1.54 7.11 -3.65
C ARG A 27 0.50 5.99 -3.51
N PRO A 28 -0.48 5.89 -4.43
CA PRO A 28 -1.54 4.89 -4.36
C PRO A 28 -1.00 3.45 -4.41
N ASP A 29 0.19 3.25 -4.99
CA ASP A 29 0.89 1.97 -5.07
C ASP A 29 1.32 1.41 -3.70
N LEU A 30 1.45 2.29 -2.70
CA LEU A 30 1.92 2.00 -1.34
C LEU A 30 0.83 2.16 -0.27
N ALA A 31 -0.39 2.53 -0.67
CA ALA A 31 -1.53 2.64 0.22
C ALA A 31 -2.34 1.33 0.19
N LEU A 32 -2.36 0.59 1.30
CA LEU A 32 -3.12 -0.67 1.44
C LEU A 32 -4.58 -0.52 1.04
N SER A 33 -5.17 0.63 1.40
CA SER A 33 -6.51 1.04 0.98
C SER A 33 -6.67 0.96 -0.53
N ASP A 34 -5.74 1.53 -1.30
CA ASP A 34 -5.94 1.79 -2.72
C ASP A 34 -5.53 0.62 -3.61
N PHE A 35 -4.44 -0.07 -3.29
CA PHE A 35 -3.96 -1.17 -4.14
C PHE A 35 -4.65 -2.51 -3.87
N TYR A 36 -5.17 -2.72 -2.65
CA TYR A 36 -5.75 -3.98 -2.21
C TYR A 36 -7.22 -3.81 -1.81
N LEU A 37 -7.50 -3.13 -0.69
CA LEU A 37 -8.84 -3.12 -0.09
C LEU A 37 -9.91 -2.57 -1.05
N PHE A 38 -9.71 -1.37 -1.58
CA PHE A 38 -10.65 -0.73 -2.49
C PHE A 38 -10.72 -1.42 -3.84
N ARG A 39 -9.71 -2.18 -4.25
CA ARG A 39 -9.80 -3.00 -5.47
C ARG A 39 -10.86 -4.09 -5.30
N HIS A 40 -10.80 -4.83 -4.19
CA HIS A 40 -11.76 -5.88 -3.89
C HIS A 40 -13.14 -5.31 -3.56
N LEU A 41 -13.21 -4.24 -2.77
CA LEU A 41 -14.47 -3.57 -2.45
C LEU A 41 -15.17 -3.02 -3.71
N LYS A 42 -14.44 -2.35 -4.61
CA LYS A 42 -15.01 -1.87 -5.88
C LYS A 42 -15.51 -3.01 -6.76
N HIS A 43 -14.83 -4.16 -6.74
CA HIS A 43 -15.30 -5.33 -7.47
C HIS A 43 -16.61 -5.87 -6.89
N HIS A 44 -16.73 -5.94 -5.56
CA HIS A 44 -17.95 -6.38 -4.89
C HIS A 44 -19.14 -5.41 -5.10
N LEU A 45 -18.90 -4.11 -4.98
CA LEU A 45 -19.93 -3.09 -5.19
C LEU A 45 -20.27 -2.90 -6.68
N GLY A 46 -19.34 -3.25 -7.57
CA GLY A 46 -19.46 -3.05 -9.00
C GLY A 46 -20.61 -3.86 -9.60
N GLY A 47 -21.37 -3.24 -10.50
CA GLY A 47 -22.49 -3.88 -11.19
C GLY A 47 -23.82 -3.85 -10.42
N ASN A 48 -23.82 -3.44 -9.16
CA ASN A 48 -25.02 -3.24 -8.37
C ASN A 48 -25.53 -1.80 -8.51
N HIS A 49 -26.86 -1.63 -8.58
CA HIS A 49 -27.51 -0.34 -8.42
C HIS A 49 -28.01 -0.20 -6.99
N TYR A 50 -27.64 0.90 -6.35
CA TYR A 50 -28.07 1.26 -5.00
C TYR A 50 -28.98 2.48 -5.08
N ASN A 51 -30.00 2.56 -4.22
CA ASN A 51 -30.98 3.63 -4.29
C ASN A 51 -30.46 4.91 -3.64
N ASP A 52 -29.63 4.77 -2.62
CA ASP A 52 -29.02 5.88 -1.90
C ASP A 52 -27.62 5.55 -1.33
N VAL A 53 -27.07 6.50 -0.59
CA VAL A 53 -25.74 6.39 0.02
C VAL A 53 -25.73 5.43 1.21
N GLU A 54 -26.84 5.27 1.93
CA GLU A 54 -26.94 4.36 3.07
C GLU A 54 -26.97 2.90 2.61
N ASP A 55 -27.60 2.62 1.47
CA ASP A 55 -27.54 1.32 0.79
C ASP A 55 -26.08 0.94 0.46
N VAL A 56 -25.31 1.87 -0.13
CA VAL A 56 -23.88 1.66 -0.46
C VAL A 56 -23.05 1.45 0.80
N LYS A 57 -23.26 2.27 1.84
CA LYS A 57 -22.55 2.15 3.13
C LYS A 57 -22.82 0.80 3.78
N THR A 58 -24.06 0.33 3.75
CA THR A 58 -24.47 -0.95 4.33
C THR A 58 -23.80 -2.09 3.59
N ALA A 59 -23.88 -2.12 2.25
CA ALA A 59 -23.22 -3.13 1.43
C ALA A 59 -21.69 -3.16 1.66
N ALA A 60 -21.05 -1.98 1.71
CA ALA A 60 -19.61 -1.90 1.96
C ALA A 60 -19.23 -2.40 3.36
N THR A 61 -20.00 -2.02 4.39
CA THR A 61 -19.72 -2.42 5.77
C THR A 61 -19.94 -3.91 5.98
N SER A 62 -21.04 -4.46 5.45
CA SER A 62 -21.32 -5.90 5.49
C SER A 62 -20.20 -6.70 4.83
N TRP A 63 -19.79 -6.30 3.61
CA TRP A 63 -18.71 -6.97 2.91
C TRP A 63 -17.40 -6.95 3.70
N LEU A 64 -17.04 -5.81 4.31
CA LEU A 64 -15.84 -5.69 5.14
C LEU A 64 -15.90 -6.62 6.37
N SER A 65 -17.06 -6.73 7.02
CA SER A 65 -17.27 -7.63 8.16
C SER A 65 -17.25 -9.11 7.79
N GLU A 66 -17.55 -9.46 6.54
CA GLU A 66 -17.50 -10.84 6.03
C GLU A 66 -16.07 -11.31 5.68
N GLN A 67 -15.10 -10.38 5.53
CA GLN A 67 -13.74 -10.77 5.17
C GLN A 67 -13.03 -11.48 6.33
N ALA A 68 -12.40 -12.61 6.01
CA ALA A 68 -11.59 -13.35 6.96
C ALA A 68 -10.31 -12.56 7.35
N ALA A 69 -9.74 -12.87 8.51
CA ALA A 69 -8.47 -12.27 8.94
C ALA A 69 -7.34 -12.46 7.90
N SER A 70 -7.32 -13.61 7.22
CA SER A 70 -6.35 -13.93 6.16
C SER A 70 -6.41 -12.97 4.97
N PHE A 71 -7.58 -12.42 4.65
CA PHE A 71 -7.73 -11.43 3.59
C PHE A 71 -6.92 -10.16 3.91
N TYR A 72 -7.01 -9.67 5.15
CA TYR A 72 -6.25 -8.50 5.60
C TYR A 72 -4.75 -8.81 5.71
N GLU A 73 -4.40 -10.00 6.18
CA GLU A 73 -3.02 -10.46 6.27
C GLU A 73 -2.35 -10.50 4.89
N GLU A 74 -3.02 -11.06 3.87
CA GLU A 74 -2.54 -11.08 2.49
C GLU A 74 -2.27 -9.66 1.97
N GLY A 75 -3.18 -8.72 2.23
CA GLY A 75 -3.00 -7.31 1.87
C GLY A 75 -1.75 -6.70 2.51
N ILE A 76 -1.52 -6.96 3.80
CA ILE A 76 -0.34 -6.47 4.54
C ILE A 76 0.95 -7.11 4.01
N GLN A 77 0.96 -8.42 3.75
CA GLN A 77 2.12 -9.11 3.18
C GLN A 77 2.46 -8.57 1.79
N ASN A 78 1.46 -8.34 0.94
CA ASN A 78 1.64 -7.70 -0.37
C ASN A 78 2.21 -6.29 -0.25
N LEU A 79 1.84 -5.55 0.80
CA LEU A 79 2.38 -4.22 1.07
C LEU A 79 3.88 -4.30 1.39
N VAL A 80 4.30 -5.21 2.28
CA VAL A 80 5.73 -5.43 2.60
C VAL A 80 6.56 -5.73 1.35
N VAL A 81 6.06 -6.60 0.47
CA VAL A 81 6.73 -6.93 -0.81
C VAL A 81 6.84 -5.70 -1.73
N ARG A 82 5.81 -4.84 -1.77
CA ARG A 82 5.84 -3.60 -2.56
C ARG A 82 6.83 -2.59 -2.00
N TYR A 83 6.88 -2.44 -0.68
CA TYR A 83 7.89 -1.62 -0.01
C TYR A 83 9.30 -2.06 -0.36
N ASP A 84 9.59 -3.35 -0.23
CA ASP A 84 10.90 -3.91 -0.58
C ASP A 84 11.26 -3.62 -2.04
N LYS A 85 10.34 -3.86 -2.99
CA LYS A 85 10.54 -3.51 -4.39
C LYS A 85 10.79 -2.02 -4.61
N CYS A 86 10.06 -1.14 -3.94
CA CYS A 86 10.24 0.31 -4.06
C CYS A 86 11.58 0.78 -3.49
N LEU A 87 12.06 0.17 -2.41
CA LEU A 87 13.36 0.46 -1.80
C LEU A 87 14.50 -0.02 -2.70
N ASN A 88 14.42 -1.26 -3.19
CA ASN A 88 15.43 -1.87 -4.04
C ASN A 88 15.53 -1.22 -5.43
N LYS A 89 14.44 -0.61 -5.93
CA LYS A 89 14.44 0.14 -7.20
C LYS A 89 14.71 1.65 -7.06
N LEU A 90 15.24 2.13 -5.95
CA LEU A 90 15.50 3.56 -5.70
C LEU A 90 14.29 4.49 -5.92
N GLY A 91 13.05 3.98 -5.83
CA GLY A 91 11.84 4.76 -6.01
C GLY A 91 11.23 4.80 -7.41
N SER A 92 11.69 3.99 -8.37
CA SER A 92 10.95 3.81 -9.63
C SER A 92 9.58 3.16 -9.34
N PHE A 93 8.51 3.71 -9.90
CA PHE A 93 7.14 3.21 -9.80
C PHE A 93 7.09 1.72 -10.16
N VAL A 94 6.43 0.92 -9.32
CA VAL A 94 6.17 -0.49 -9.62
C VAL A 94 4.83 -0.55 -10.36
N GLU A 95 4.87 -0.61 -11.69
CA GLU A 95 3.70 -1.03 -12.47
C GLU A 95 3.34 -2.48 -12.18
N LYS A 96 2.04 -2.77 -12.36
CA LYS A 96 1.31 -3.98 -11.94
C LYS A 96 1.95 -5.29 -12.39
#